data_AF-A0A839WAL6-F1
#
_entry.id   AF-A0A839WAL6-F1
#
_cell.length_a   1.000
_cell.length_b   1.000
_cell.length_c   1.000
_cell.angle_alpha   90.00
_cell.angle_beta   90.00
_cell.angle_gamma   90.00
#
_symmetry.space_group_name_H-M   'P 1'
#
loop_
_entity.id
_entity.type
_entity.pdbx_description
1 polymer ?
#
loop_
_entity_poly.entity_id
_entity_poly.type
_entity_poly.pdbx_seq_one_letter_code
_entity_poly.pdbx_strand_id
1 'polypeptide(L)'
;MATTERSDRTAHDYRRFRCRECGRQFNERSGSALNRLQVPTDIVFLIVLWRLRLKLSLRDLAEILLLRGLVFSHEAVREWEAKIAPLLTDALRQRRRGRIGRSWYVDETYLKVDGRWCYLYRASDSDGNLVDVYLSEHRDQVAAERFFRSAMAVTGIMPETITSDKHAAYPLALAEVFGDAVEHRTFKYKNNHLEQDHRGVKGRTRPMRGFQQPNSAHRFCRAHDEVRDFLRPATKRRVPISSRLTVMMAPSSCISPLPADTKPARLPADGSPPISRVIEPVLEHGAPSAGSIRNSNSRSGRKASPHSQGRVMEQPSSSPSFVGIDVSKDRLDVHILPAGQAFAVACNGEGLDQLVAELRMRAPSLIVLEATGGFEVTVAAVLAGASLPLAVDNPRQIRDFARATGRLAKTDALDAQIIALFAERIRPEPRPIADAESLALGELVARRRQVVEMIGMEANRLRQTRNPRVRHTIEATRKTLEAQLVELDKDIDDTVRGSPVWRAADDLLTSVPGIGGITARTLIADLPELGRLDRRRIAALVGVAPVNRDSGQMRGYRAIAGGRTAVRNALYMATLSAVRWNPVIKAHYTRIVAAGRPKKVALVACMRHLLNILNAIIRTASPWKTA
;
A
#
# COMPACT_ATOMS: atom_id res chain seq x y z
N MET A 1 -15.07 2.30 -56.40
CA MET A 1 -15.98 3.27 -55.77
C MET A 1 -15.53 4.68 -56.07
N ALA A 2 -16.32 5.45 -56.81
CA ALA A 2 -16.07 6.87 -57.03
C ALA A 2 -16.51 7.68 -55.80
N THR A 3 -15.66 8.60 -55.36
CA THR A 3 -15.90 9.43 -54.18
C THR A 3 -15.71 10.90 -54.52
N THR A 4 -16.33 11.79 -53.73
CA THR A 4 -16.14 13.24 -53.86
C THR A 4 -15.85 13.80 -52.47
N GLU A 5 -14.78 14.59 -52.34
CA GLU A 5 -14.52 15.40 -51.15
C GLU A 5 -15.55 16.53 -51.06
N ARG A 6 -15.95 16.90 -49.84
CA ARG A 6 -16.84 18.05 -49.57
C ARG A 6 -16.00 19.24 -49.13
N SER A 7 -16.44 20.45 -49.48
CA SER A 7 -15.81 21.70 -49.04
C SER A 7 -15.93 21.95 -47.54
N ASP A 8 -16.95 21.40 -46.87
CA ASP A 8 -17.08 21.46 -45.41
C ASP A 8 -16.32 20.33 -44.70
N ARG A 9 -15.60 20.71 -43.64
CA ARG A 9 -14.85 19.81 -42.75
C ARG A 9 -15.67 19.56 -41.46
N THR A 10 -15.24 18.61 -40.63
CA THR A 10 -15.90 18.39 -39.32
C THR A 10 -15.55 19.49 -38.31
N ALA A 11 -16.26 19.54 -37.18
CA ALA A 11 -15.93 20.43 -36.05
C ALA A 11 -14.52 20.19 -35.43
N HIS A 12 -13.82 19.14 -35.86
CA HIS A 12 -12.43 18.81 -35.49
C HIS A 12 -11.51 18.79 -36.72
N ASP A 13 -11.85 19.56 -37.76
CA ASP A 13 -11.10 19.78 -38.99
C ASP A 13 -10.84 18.54 -39.89
N TYR A 14 -11.59 17.44 -39.75
CA TYR A 14 -11.40 16.28 -40.64
C TYR A 14 -12.14 16.47 -41.97
N ARG A 15 -11.48 16.10 -43.08
CA ARG A 15 -12.09 16.13 -44.42
C ARG A 15 -13.26 15.17 -44.51
N ARG A 16 -14.33 15.61 -45.19
CA ARG A 16 -15.56 14.84 -45.40
C ARG A 16 -15.65 14.38 -46.85
N PHE A 17 -16.20 13.20 -47.06
CA PHE A 17 -16.35 12.58 -48.37
C PHE A 17 -17.77 12.03 -48.54
N ARG A 18 -18.21 11.91 -49.79
CA ARG A 18 -19.46 11.25 -50.17
C ARG A 18 -19.17 10.16 -51.21
N CYS A 19 -19.75 8.98 -51.03
CA CYS A 19 -19.77 7.95 -52.07
C CYS A 19 -20.76 8.37 -53.17
N ARG A 20 -20.34 8.33 -54.44
CA ARG A 20 -21.23 8.69 -55.57
C ARG A 20 -22.31 7.63 -55.81
N GLU A 21 -21.99 6.36 -55.59
CA GLU A 21 -22.87 5.22 -55.84
C GLU A 21 -23.99 5.09 -54.78
N CYS A 22 -23.64 4.96 -53.50
CA CYS A 22 -24.62 4.72 -52.42
C CYS A 22 -24.98 5.97 -51.59
N GLY A 23 -24.50 7.16 -52.00
CA GLY A 23 -24.79 8.45 -51.37
C GLY A 23 -24.24 8.66 -49.95
N ARG A 24 -23.77 7.61 -49.27
CA ARG A 24 -23.29 7.61 -47.88
C ARG A 24 -22.14 8.61 -47.69
N GLN A 25 -22.18 9.32 -46.56
CA GLN A 25 -21.13 10.24 -46.14
C GLN A 25 -20.16 9.56 -45.18
N PHE A 26 -18.89 9.96 -45.25
CA PHE A 26 -17.83 9.50 -44.38
C PHE A 26 -16.76 10.59 -44.23
N ASN A 27 -15.71 10.31 -43.45
CA ASN A 27 -14.56 11.18 -43.24
C ASN A 27 -13.28 10.35 -43.18
N GLU A 28 -12.12 11.01 -43.08
CA GLU A 28 -10.78 10.37 -42.96
C GLU A 28 -10.70 9.30 -41.86
N ARG A 29 -11.55 9.40 -40.83
CA ARG A 29 -11.58 8.49 -39.67
C ARG A 29 -12.48 7.28 -39.86
N SER A 30 -13.34 7.25 -40.88
CA SER A 30 -14.47 6.31 -40.93
C SER A 30 -14.06 4.84 -41.09
N GLY A 31 -12.89 4.57 -41.68
CA GLY A 31 -12.27 3.24 -41.71
C GLY A 31 -11.29 2.93 -40.56
N SER A 32 -11.20 3.81 -39.55
CA SER A 32 -10.19 3.73 -38.48
C SER A 32 -10.80 3.42 -37.10
N ALA A 33 -9.97 2.99 -36.16
CA ALA A 33 -10.35 2.86 -34.75
C ALA A 33 -10.72 4.21 -34.07
N LEU A 34 -10.46 5.35 -34.73
CA LEU A 34 -10.85 6.69 -34.29
C LEU A 34 -12.24 7.12 -34.81
N ASN A 35 -12.96 6.24 -35.52
CA ASN A 35 -14.33 6.49 -35.95
C ASN A 35 -15.25 6.75 -34.74
N ARG A 36 -16.22 7.65 -34.91
CA ARG A 36 -17.20 8.11 -33.91
C ARG A 36 -16.62 8.81 -32.67
N LEU A 37 -15.31 9.10 -32.61
CA LEU A 37 -14.77 9.96 -31.55
C LEU A 37 -15.27 11.40 -31.69
N GLN A 38 -15.98 11.88 -30.67
CA GLN A 38 -16.49 13.26 -30.55
C GLN A 38 -15.51 14.21 -29.84
N VAL A 39 -14.44 13.68 -29.26
CA VAL A 39 -13.40 14.40 -28.51
C VAL A 39 -12.11 14.50 -29.36
N PRO A 40 -11.35 15.61 -29.29
CA PRO A 40 -10.05 15.73 -29.97
C PRO A 40 -9.10 14.57 -29.67
N THR A 41 -8.35 14.12 -30.67
CA THR A 41 -7.59 12.86 -30.58
C THR A 41 -6.28 12.97 -29.83
N ASP A 42 -5.65 14.14 -29.82
CA ASP A 42 -4.58 14.50 -28.89
C ASP A 42 -5.03 14.30 -27.43
N ILE A 43 -6.22 14.79 -27.08
CA ILE A 43 -6.82 14.61 -25.75
C ILE A 43 -7.10 13.12 -25.47
N VAL A 44 -7.72 12.39 -26.41
CA VAL A 44 -7.99 10.94 -26.24
C VAL A 44 -6.69 10.13 -26.09
N PHE A 45 -5.64 10.45 -26.86
CA PHE A 45 -4.33 9.81 -26.73
C PHE A 45 -3.64 10.17 -25.41
N LEU A 46 -3.73 11.43 -24.96
CA LEU A 46 -3.21 11.88 -23.66
C LEU A 46 -3.89 11.14 -22.50
N ILE A 47 -5.22 10.98 -22.56
CA ILE A 47 -5.99 10.19 -21.59
C ILE A 47 -5.54 8.73 -21.57
N VAL A 48 -5.42 8.07 -22.73
CA VAL A 48 -4.96 6.67 -22.81
C VAL A 48 -3.51 6.53 -22.32
N LEU A 49 -2.63 7.49 -22.63
CA LEU A 49 -1.26 7.53 -22.14
C LEU A 49 -1.20 7.67 -20.62
N TRP A 50 -1.96 8.60 -20.04
CA TRP A 50 -2.08 8.77 -18.59
C TRP A 50 -2.71 7.53 -17.93
N ARG A 51 -3.73 6.94 -18.54
CA ARG A 51 -4.39 5.70 -18.09
C ARG A 51 -3.41 4.52 -18.00
N LEU A 52 -2.46 4.43 -18.95
CA LEU A 52 -1.40 3.42 -18.92
C LEU A 52 -0.26 3.80 -17.96
N ARG A 53 0.13 5.08 -17.86
CA ARG A 53 1.39 5.52 -17.22
C ARG A 53 1.28 6.11 -15.81
N LEU A 54 0.21 6.84 -15.48
CA LEU A 54 -0.01 7.59 -14.23
C LEU A 54 -1.04 6.88 -13.32
N LYS A 55 -0.95 7.02 -11.99
CA LYS A 55 -1.70 6.20 -10.98
C LYS A 55 -3.19 6.56 -10.84
N LEU A 56 -3.86 6.76 -11.97
CA LEU A 56 -5.24 7.21 -12.11
C LEU A 56 -6.19 6.05 -12.44
N SER A 57 -7.41 6.10 -11.89
CA SER A 57 -8.54 5.27 -12.31
C SER A 57 -9.24 5.86 -13.55
N LEU A 58 -10.20 5.11 -14.11
CA LEU A 58 -11.04 5.58 -15.21
C LEU A 58 -11.90 6.81 -14.85
N ARG A 59 -12.22 6.98 -13.56
CA ARG A 59 -13.05 8.09 -13.06
C ARG A 59 -12.22 9.36 -12.87
N ASP A 60 -11.06 9.23 -12.23
CA ASP A 60 -10.09 10.31 -12.04
C ASP A 60 -9.77 11.00 -13.38
N LEU A 61 -9.64 10.24 -14.47
CA LEU A 61 -9.38 10.77 -15.82
C LEU A 61 -10.55 11.56 -16.42
N ALA A 62 -11.80 11.20 -16.09
CA ALA A 62 -12.97 11.98 -16.48
C ALA A 62 -13.13 13.22 -15.58
N GLU A 63 -12.90 13.08 -14.28
CA GLU A 63 -12.96 14.16 -13.29
C GLU A 63 -11.91 15.26 -13.57
N ILE A 64 -10.66 14.88 -13.90
CA ILE A 64 -9.59 15.85 -14.23
C ILE A 64 -9.90 16.65 -15.51
N LEU A 65 -10.61 16.08 -16.49
CA LEU A 65 -10.99 16.78 -17.72
C LEU A 65 -12.34 17.51 -17.62
N LEU A 66 -13.23 17.10 -16.71
CA LEU A 66 -14.42 17.87 -16.34
C LEU A 66 -14.01 19.25 -15.79
N LEU A 67 -12.93 19.33 -15.00
CA LEU A 67 -12.30 20.58 -14.56
C LEU A 67 -11.71 21.44 -15.71
N ARG A 68 -11.73 20.93 -16.95
CA ARG A 68 -11.34 21.64 -18.18
C ARG A 68 -12.52 21.83 -19.15
N GLY A 69 -13.76 21.65 -18.69
CA GLY A 69 -14.98 21.79 -19.49
C GLY A 69 -15.26 20.62 -20.43
N LEU A 70 -14.47 19.54 -20.40
CA LEU A 70 -14.63 18.38 -21.28
C LEU A 70 -15.44 17.29 -20.57
N VAL A 71 -16.73 17.19 -20.92
CA VAL A 71 -17.68 16.26 -20.30
C VAL A 71 -17.70 14.93 -21.05
N PHE A 72 -17.28 13.85 -20.39
CA PHE A 72 -17.45 12.47 -20.86
C PHE A 72 -17.46 11.48 -19.69
N SER A 73 -17.99 10.28 -19.91
CA SER A 73 -18.07 9.26 -18.87
C SER A 73 -16.78 8.43 -18.74
N HIS A 74 -16.57 7.84 -17.56
CA HIS A 74 -15.50 6.86 -17.34
C HIS A 74 -15.63 5.57 -18.19
N GLU A 75 -16.77 5.35 -18.84
CA GLU A 75 -16.95 4.28 -19.84
C GLU A 75 -16.40 4.67 -21.21
N ALA A 76 -16.49 5.94 -21.62
CA ALA A 76 -15.81 6.43 -22.82
C ALA A 76 -14.29 6.24 -22.71
N VAL A 77 -13.71 6.57 -21.54
CA VAL A 77 -12.29 6.29 -21.23
C VAL A 77 -11.95 4.80 -21.36
N ARG A 78 -12.85 3.91 -20.92
CA ARG A 78 -12.68 2.44 -21.05
C ARG A 78 -12.74 1.99 -22.50
N GLU A 79 -13.64 2.56 -23.31
CA GLU A 79 -13.75 2.27 -24.74
C GLU A 79 -12.50 2.74 -25.50
N TRP A 80 -12.00 3.94 -25.18
CA TRP A 80 -10.76 4.48 -25.77
C TRP A 80 -9.54 3.64 -25.40
N GLU A 81 -9.41 3.25 -24.13
CA GLU A 81 -8.39 2.27 -23.69
C GLU A 81 -8.52 0.95 -24.47
N ALA A 82 -9.74 0.42 -24.62
CA ALA A 82 -9.98 -0.85 -25.31
C ALA A 82 -9.62 -0.82 -26.80
N LYS A 83 -9.87 0.30 -27.49
CA LYS A 83 -9.54 0.50 -28.92
C LYS A 83 -8.08 0.82 -29.18
N ILE A 84 -7.46 1.67 -28.34
CA ILE A 84 -6.16 2.30 -28.64
C ILE A 84 -4.99 1.56 -28.00
N ALA A 85 -5.17 0.95 -26.81
CA ALA A 85 -4.10 0.22 -26.14
C ALA A 85 -3.53 -0.98 -26.95
N PRO A 86 -4.32 -1.75 -27.74
CA PRO A 86 -3.78 -2.78 -28.63
C PRO A 86 -2.93 -2.17 -29.75
N LEU A 87 -3.44 -1.17 -30.47
CA LEU A 87 -2.73 -0.52 -31.57
C LEU A 87 -1.39 0.09 -31.12
N LEU A 88 -1.37 0.70 -29.94
CA LEU A 88 -0.15 1.21 -29.30
C LEU A 88 0.81 0.08 -28.89
N THR A 89 0.29 -1.03 -28.37
CA THR A 89 1.07 -2.23 -28.02
C THR A 89 1.74 -2.82 -29.26
N ASP A 90 1.01 -3.01 -30.34
CA ASP A 90 1.50 -3.66 -31.55
C ASP A 90 2.52 -2.79 -32.29
N ALA A 91 2.30 -1.47 -32.35
CA ALA A 91 3.26 -0.51 -32.89
C ALA A 91 4.57 -0.45 -32.07
N LEU A 92 4.51 -0.58 -30.74
CA LEU A 92 5.70 -0.63 -29.89
C LEU A 92 6.44 -1.97 -30.04
N ARG A 93 5.72 -3.09 -30.15
CA ARG A 93 6.30 -4.43 -30.43
C ARG A 93 7.04 -4.45 -31.76
N GLN A 94 6.42 -3.95 -32.83
CA GLN A 94 7.05 -3.82 -34.16
C GLN A 94 8.34 -2.98 -34.10
N ARG A 95 8.35 -1.90 -33.31
CA ARG A 95 9.53 -1.04 -33.10
C ARG A 95 10.64 -1.67 -32.25
N ARG A 96 10.36 -2.73 -31.49
CA ARG A 96 11.33 -3.42 -30.60
C ARG A 96 11.81 -4.77 -31.15
N ARG A 97 11.12 -5.35 -32.13
CA ARG A 97 11.56 -6.54 -32.89
C ARG A 97 13.00 -6.35 -33.40
N GLY A 98 13.85 -7.35 -33.22
CA GLY A 98 15.26 -7.31 -33.62
C GLY A 98 16.19 -6.46 -32.72
N ARG A 99 15.72 -5.92 -31.58
CA ARG A 99 16.49 -4.97 -30.73
C ARG A 99 16.72 -5.44 -29.28
N ILE A 100 16.54 -6.73 -29.01
CA ILE A 100 16.55 -7.31 -27.66
C ILE A 100 17.78 -8.22 -27.46
N GLY A 101 18.42 -8.12 -26.29
CA GLY A 101 19.58 -8.94 -25.96
C GLY A 101 19.24 -10.45 -25.87
N ARG A 102 20.21 -11.32 -26.20
CA ARG A 102 20.00 -12.78 -26.27
C ARG A 102 20.03 -13.51 -24.92
N SER A 103 20.33 -12.81 -23.82
CA SER A 103 20.22 -13.35 -22.47
C SER A 103 19.01 -12.76 -21.76
N TRP A 104 17.98 -13.58 -21.54
CA TRP A 104 16.71 -13.16 -20.94
C TRP A 104 16.63 -13.52 -19.46
N TYR A 105 15.97 -12.66 -18.69
CA TYR A 105 15.58 -12.86 -17.30
C TYR A 105 14.06 -13.00 -17.25
N VAL A 106 13.55 -13.99 -16.51
CA VAL A 106 12.14 -14.37 -16.53
C VAL A 106 11.62 -14.60 -15.11
N ASP A 107 10.49 -13.98 -14.80
CA ASP A 107 9.83 -14.10 -13.49
C ASP A 107 8.29 -13.97 -13.66
N GLU A 108 7.54 -14.42 -12.65
CA GLU A 108 6.08 -14.33 -12.61
C GLU A 108 5.61 -13.48 -11.43
N THR A 109 4.50 -12.77 -11.59
CA THR A 109 3.88 -12.08 -10.48
C THR A 109 2.37 -12.27 -10.43
N TYR A 110 1.86 -12.60 -9.25
CA TYR A 110 0.43 -12.67 -9.03
C TYR A 110 -0.23 -11.29 -9.14
N LEU A 111 -1.33 -11.23 -9.88
CA LEU A 111 -2.25 -10.09 -9.98
C LEU A 111 -3.67 -10.56 -9.70
N LYS A 112 -4.52 -9.66 -9.21
CA LYS A 112 -5.91 -9.99 -8.88
C LYS A 112 -6.87 -9.54 -9.99
N VAL A 113 -7.63 -10.48 -10.53
CA VAL A 113 -8.64 -10.28 -11.59
C VAL A 113 -9.91 -10.99 -11.15
N ASP A 114 -11.05 -10.28 -11.16
CA ASP A 114 -12.38 -10.79 -10.80
C ASP A 114 -12.38 -11.71 -9.56
N GLY A 115 -11.87 -11.20 -8.44
CA GLY A 115 -11.79 -11.98 -7.19
C GLY A 115 -10.73 -13.10 -7.16
N ARG A 116 -10.20 -13.55 -8.30
CA ARG A 116 -9.24 -14.65 -8.50
C ARG A 116 -7.80 -14.15 -8.59
N TRP A 117 -6.84 -15.07 -8.41
CA TRP A 117 -5.41 -14.80 -8.65
C TRP A 117 -5.02 -15.31 -10.04
N CYS A 118 -4.41 -14.42 -10.83
CA CYS A 118 -3.85 -14.69 -12.14
C CYS A 118 -2.34 -14.41 -12.12
N TYR A 119 -1.59 -14.95 -13.08
CA TYR A 119 -0.14 -14.92 -13.13
C TYR A 119 0.34 -14.11 -14.33
N LEU A 120 1.03 -13.01 -14.06
CA LEU A 120 1.68 -12.18 -15.07
C LEU A 120 3.12 -12.66 -15.25
N TYR A 121 3.37 -13.38 -16.33
CA TYR A 121 4.69 -13.72 -16.83
C TYR A 121 5.33 -12.50 -17.46
N ARG A 122 6.62 -12.26 -17.19
CA ARG A 122 7.40 -11.15 -17.74
C ARG A 122 8.82 -11.62 -18.05
N ALA A 123 9.41 -11.05 -19.09
CA ALA A 123 10.85 -11.14 -19.31
C ALA A 123 11.48 -9.81 -19.72
N SER A 124 12.77 -9.68 -19.41
CA SER A 124 13.63 -8.57 -19.84
C SER A 124 15.02 -9.09 -20.21
N ASP A 125 15.75 -8.37 -21.07
CA ASP A 125 17.14 -8.72 -21.39
C ASP A 125 18.15 -8.26 -20.30
N SER A 126 19.44 -8.44 -20.58
CA SER A 126 20.58 -8.00 -19.75
C SER A 126 20.60 -6.51 -19.42
N ASP A 127 20.04 -5.69 -20.30
CA ASP A 127 20.00 -4.23 -20.20
C ASP A 127 18.64 -3.76 -19.66
N GLY A 128 17.76 -4.71 -19.32
CA GLY A 128 16.43 -4.49 -18.76
C GLY A 128 15.42 -3.92 -19.76
N ASN A 129 15.64 -4.11 -21.06
CA ASN A 129 14.62 -3.84 -22.08
C ASN A 129 13.56 -4.96 -22.02
N LEU A 130 12.30 -4.63 -22.32
CA LEU A 130 11.19 -5.59 -22.26
C LEU A 130 11.30 -6.65 -23.37
N VAL A 131 11.27 -7.93 -23.01
CA VAL A 131 11.15 -9.05 -23.96
C VAL A 131 9.68 -9.19 -24.36
N ASP A 132 8.85 -9.69 -23.44
CA ASP A 132 7.38 -9.79 -23.57
C ASP A 132 6.72 -9.84 -22.18
N VAL A 133 5.40 -9.71 -22.18
CA VAL A 133 4.50 -9.80 -21.01
C VAL A 133 3.28 -10.64 -21.39
N TYR A 134 2.89 -11.60 -20.55
CA TYR A 134 1.72 -12.46 -20.77
C TYR A 134 0.96 -12.68 -19.46
N LEU A 135 -0.35 -12.44 -19.46
CA LEU A 135 -1.22 -12.72 -18.31
C LEU A 135 -1.99 -14.03 -18.57
N SER A 136 -1.86 -14.98 -17.63
CA SER A 136 -2.55 -16.28 -17.59
C SER A 136 -3.39 -16.39 -16.32
N GLU A 137 -4.47 -17.18 -16.35
CA GLU A 137 -5.18 -17.58 -15.12
C GLU A 137 -4.45 -18.70 -14.36
N HIS A 138 -3.68 -19.52 -15.07
CA HIS A 138 -2.96 -20.67 -14.51
C HIS A 138 -1.45 -20.44 -14.47
N ARG A 139 -0.77 -21.16 -13.57
CA ARG A 139 0.69 -21.21 -13.45
C ARG A 139 1.16 -22.64 -13.70
N ASP A 140 1.18 -22.99 -14.97
CA ASP A 140 1.49 -24.31 -15.50
C ASP A 140 2.45 -24.21 -16.69
N GLN A 141 2.75 -25.37 -17.29
CA GLN A 141 3.61 -25.48 -18.47
C GLN A 141 3.00 -24.77 -19.69
N VAL A 142 1.72 -24.99 -19.97
CA VAL A 142 1.01 -24.44 -21.14
C VAL A 142 1.01 -22.90 -21.13
N ALA A 143 0.85 -22.29 -19.96
CA ALA A 143 0.97 -20.84 -19.78
C ALA A 143 2.39 -20.33 -20.02
N ALA A 144 3.42 -21.05 -19.55
CA ALA A 144 4.82 -20.72 -19.78
C ALA A 144 5.22 -20.88 -21.25
N GLU A 145 4.81 -21.96 -21.92
CA GLU A 145 5.02 -22.17 -23.35
C GLU A 145 4.39 -21.07 -24.20
N ARG A 146 3.12 -20.71 -23.92
CA ARG A 146 2.41 -19.62 -24.61
C ARG A 146 3.12 -18.29 -24.43
N PHE A 147 3.68 -18.04 -23.24
CA PHE A 147 4.53 -16.88 -22.99
C PHE A 147 5.83 -16.92 -23.82
N PHE A 148 6.56 -18.03 -23.86
CA PHE A 148 7.81 -18.13 -24.63
C PHE A 148 7.59 -18.08 -26.15
N ARG A 149 6.56 -18.76 -26.69
CA ARG A 149 6.17 -18.66 -28.11
C ARG A 149 5.76 -17.23 -28.48
N SER A 150 5.06 -16.53 -27.58
CA SER A 150 4.74 -15.09 -27.74
C SER A 150 5.99 -14.20 -27.71
N ALA A 151 6.93 -14.45 -26.78
CA ALA A 151 8.20 -13.73 -26.70
C ALA A 151 9.06 -13.90 -27.96
N MET A 152 9.10 -15.11 -28.54
CA MET A 152 9.76 -15.38 -29.82
C MET A 152 9.10 -14.62 -30.97
N ALA A 153 7.76 -14.64 -31.07
CA ALA A 153 7.04 -13.92 -32.13
C ALA A 153 7.20 -12.39 -32.05
N VAL A 154 7.30 -11.84 -30.84
CA VAL A 154 7.49 -10.39 -30.60
C VAL A 154 8.93 -9.95 -30.88
N THR A 155 9.93 -10.66 -30.35
CA THR A 155 11.33 -10.25 -30.48
C THR A 155 11.93 -10.62 -31.84
N GLY A 156 11.55 -11.77 -32.40
CA GLY A 156 12.21 -12.37 -33.56
C GLY A 156 13.64 -12.85 -33.28
N ILE A 157 14.04 -13.01 -32.00
CA ILE A 157 15.42 -13.32 -31.60
C ILE A 157 15.42 -14.61 -30.78
N MET A 158 16.15 -15.62 -31.25
CA MET A 158 16.43 -16.83 -30.48
C MET A 158 17.38 -16.47 -29.32
N PRO A 159 16.98 -16.66 -28.04
CA PRO A 159 17.87 -16.43 -26.92
C PRO A 159 19.01 -17.46 -26.90
N GLU A 160 20.07 -17.15 -26.17
CA GLU A 160 21.17 -18.06 -25.87
C GLU A 160 21.03 -18.60 -24.44
N THR A 161 20.58 -17.76 -23.50
CA THR A 161 20.41 -18.16 -22.10
C THR A 161 19.13 -17.57 -21.51
N ILE A 162 18.39 -18.38 -20.76
CA ILE A 162 17.20 -17.96 -20.02
C ILE A 162 17.47 -18.17 -18.53
N THR A 163 17.49 -17.08 -17.77
CA THR A 163 17.58 -17.11 -16.31
C THR A 163 16.21 -16.95 -15.69
N SER A 164 15.77 -17.91 -14.86
CA SER A 164 14.49 -17.82 -14.14
C SER A 164 14.63 -18.23 -12.67
N ASP A 165 13.56 -18.03 -11.90
CA ASP A 165 13.42 -18.67 -10.59
C ASP A 165 13.16 -20.18 -10.72
N LYS A 166 13.26 -20.92 -9.61
CA LYS A 166 13.12 -22.41 -9.56
C LYS A 166 11.67 -22.88 -9.68
N HIS A 167 10.96 -22.43 -10.72
CA HIS A 167 9.59 -22.87 -11.01
C HIS A 167 9.59 -24.13 -11.89
N ALA A 168 8.91 -25.18 -11.43
CA ALA A 168 8.87 -26.50 -12.09
C ALA A 168 8.28 -26.49 -13.51
N ALA A 169 7.44 -25.52 -13.88
CA ALA A 169 6.90 -25.44 -15.23
C ALA A 169 7.94 -24.96 -16.28
N TYR A 170 8.96 -24.20 -15.88
CA TYR A 170 9.89 -23.61 -16.84
C TYR A 170 10.76 -24.64 -17.58
N PRO A 171 11.45 -25.61 -16.94
CA PRO A 171 12.30 -26.56 -17.67
C PRO A 171 11.55 -27.30 -18.79
N LEU A 172 10.32 -27.76 -18.52
CA LEU A 172 9.48 -28.45 -19.51
C LEU A 172 9.04 -27.50 -20.63
N ALA A 173 8.55 -26.30 -20.28
CA ALA A 173 8.14 -25.30 -21.26
C ALA A 173 9.31 -24.71 -22.08
N LEU A 174 10.55 -24.82 -21.59
CA LEU A 174 11.75 -24.43 -22.30
C LEU A 174 12.19 -25.50 -23.29
N ALA A 175 12.23 -26.78 -22.87
CA ALA A 175 12.50 -27.89 -23.77
C ALA A 175 11.49 -27.95 -24.93
N GLU A 176 10.19 -27.76 -24.64
CA GLU A 176 9.09 -27.77 -25.62
C GLU A 176 9.09 -26.57 -26.60
N VAL A 177 9.70 -25.43 -26.25
CA VAL A 177 9.71 -24.22 -27.10
C VAL A 177 11.05 -23.95 -27.77
N PHE A 178 12.16 -24.43 -27.19
CA PHE A 178 13.51 -24.13 -27.63
C PHE A 178 14.42 -25.36 -27.82
N GLY A 179 14.03 -26.54 -27.31
CA GLY A 179 14.93 -27.70 -27.24
C GLY A 179 16.23 -27.38 -26.47
N ASP A 180 17.32 -28.02 -26.89
CA ASP A 180 18.66 -27.82 -26.30
C ASP A 180 19.34 -26.51 -26.71
N ALA A 181 18.70 -25.67 -27.54
CA ALA A 181 19.30 -24.46 -28.10
C ALA A 181 19.39 -23.26 -27.12
N VAL A 182 18.97 -23.43 -25.85
CA VAL A 182 18.96 -22.38 -24.83
C VAL A 182 19.45 -22.91 -23.48
N GLU A 183 20.47 -22.27 -22.90
CA GLU A 183 20.93 -22.61 -21.55
C GLU A 183 19.95 -22.10 -20.48
N HIS A 184 19.24 -23.02 -19.80
CA HIS A 184 18.39 -22.67 -18.66
C HIS A 184 19.20 -22.53 -17.36
N ARG A 185 19.08 -21.37 -16.71
CA ARG A 185 19.85 -21.01 -15.50
C ARG A 185 18.90 -20.64 -14.35
N THR A 186 19.16 -21.11 -13.12
CA THR A 186 18.35 -20.76 -11.94
C THR A 186 19.10 -19.95 -10.87
N PHE A 187 19.23 -18.63 -11.10
CA PHE A 187 19.98 -17.71 -10.23
C PHE A 187 19.09 -16.68 -9.50
N LYS A 188 18.62 -17.07 -8.30
CA LYS A 188 17.80 -16.28 -7.37
C LYS A 188 18.17 -14.79 -7.22
N TYR A 189 19.46 -14.45 -7.27
CA TYR A 189 19.92 -13.07 -7.03
C TYR A 189 19.90 -12.15 -8.27
N LYS A 190 19.71 -12.69 -9.48
CA LYS A 190 19.62 -11.86 -10.70
C LYS A 190 18.22 -11.29 -10.94
N ASN A 191 17.18 -11.94 -10.42
CA ASN A 191 15.77 -11.53 -10.60
C ASN A 191 15.37 -10.26 -9.82
N ASN A 192 16.26 -9.70 -9.00
CA ASN A 192 16.03 -8.43 -8.25
C ASN A 192 15.55 -7.26 -9.13
N HIS A 193 15.91 -7.22 -10.42
CA HIS A 193 15.42 -6.20 -11.35
C HIS A 193 13.93 -6.42 -11.73
N LEU A 194 13.53 -7.67 -11.98
CA LEU A 194 12.12 -8.03 -12.22
C LEU A 194 11.28 -7.84 -10.95
N GLU A 195 11.80 -8.14 -9.76
CA GLU A 195 11.12 -7.81 -8.48
C GLU A 195 10.88 -6.31 -8.28
N GLN A 196 11.78 -5.44 -8.75
CA GLN A 196 11.57 -3.99 -8.72
C GLN A 196 10.50 -3.57 -9.73
N ASP A 197 10.51 -4.16 -10.93
CA ASP A 197 9.54 -3.93 -11.99
C ASP A 197 8.12 -4.39 -11.63
N HIS A 198 7.99 -5.49 -10.88
CA HIS A 198 6.73 -5.95 -10.30
C HIS A 198 6.04 -4.89 -9.42
N ARG A 199 6.77 -3.94 -8.85
CA ARG A 199 6.21 -2.81 -8.08
C ARG A 199 5.47 -1.81 -8.97
N GLY A 200 5.86 -1.69 -10.23
CA GLY A 200 5.19 -0.82 -11.22
C GLY A 200 3.75 -1.26 -11.45
N VAL A 201 3.56 -2.49 -11.95
CA VAL A 201 2.24 -3.05 -12.25
C VAL A 201 1.38 -3.26 -10.98
N LYS A 202 1.96 -3.71 -9.86
CA LYS A 202 1.22 -3.82 -8.58
C LYS A 202 0.83 -2.46 -8.00
N GLY A 203 1.55 -1.40 -8.35
CA GLY A 203 1.17 -0.01 -8.03
C GLY A 203 -0.02 0.52 -8.84
N ARG A 204 -0.45 -0.16 -9.91
CA ARG A 204 -1.63 0.20 -10.74
C ARG A 204 -2.92 -0.35 -10.14
N THR A 205 -2.91 -1.62 -9.71
CA THR A 205 -4.12 -2.38 -9.43
C THR A 205 -4.92 -1.87 -8.23
N ARG A 206 -4.26 -1.28 -7.22
CA ARG A 206 -4.94 -0.75 -6.03
C ARG A 206 -5.78 0.51 -6.31
N PRO A 207 -5.25 1.59 -6.94
CA PRO A 207 -6.09 2.70 -7.43
C PRO A 207 -7.23 2.25 -8.35
N MET A 208 -6.96 1.30 -9.24
CA MET A 208 -7.92 0.78 -10.22
C MET A 208 -9.03 -0.12 -9.63
N ARG A 209 -9.06 -0.35 -8.30
CA ARG A 209 -9.95 -1.30 -7.59
C ARG A 209 -9.86 -2.77 -8.09
N GLY A 210 -8.76 -3.12 -8.77
CA GLY A 210 -8.55 -4.42 -9.40
C GLY A 210 -9.26 -4.58 -10.75
N PHE A 211 -8.78 -5.50 -11.58
CA PHE A 211 -9.42 -5.82 -12.85
C PHE A 211 -10.66 -6.70 -12.62
N GLN A 212 -11.68 -6.54 -13.45
CA GLN A 212 -12.93 -7.32 -13.38
C GLN A 212 -13.07 -8.34 -14.53
N GLN A 213 -12.12 -8.39 -15.46
CA GLN A 213 -12.18 -9.22 -16.68
C GLN A 213 -10.77 -9.63 -17.16
N PRO A 214 -10.48 -10.92 -17.44
CA PRO A 214 -9.16 -11.40 -17.88
C PRO A 214 -8.62 -10.69 -19.12
N ASN A 215 -9.43 -10.58 -20.19
CA ASN A 215 -9.02 -9.94 -21.44
C ASN A 215 -8.67 -8.45 -21.26
N SER A 216 -9.36 -7.74 -20.37
CA SER A 216 -9.06 -6.35 -20.04
C SER A 216 -7.77 -6.23 -19.23
N ALA A 217 -7.55 -7.13 -18.27
CA ALA A 217 -6.32 -7.20 -17.50
C ALA A 217 -5.11 -7.52 -18.38
N HIS A 218 -5.23 -8.49 -19.30
CA HIS A 218 -4.17 -8.90 -20.22
C HIS A 218 -3.77 -7.75 -21.16
N ARG A 219 -4.76 -7.14 -21.84
CA ARG A 219 -4.54 -5.95 -22.70
C ARG A 219 -3.86 -4.82 -21.95
N PHE A 220 -4.35 -4.49 -20.75
CA PHE A 220 -3.76 -3.41 -19.95
C PHE A 220 -2.33 -3.73 -19.51
N CYS A 221 -2.04 -4.95 -19.03
CA CYS A 221 -0.71 -5.27 -18.52
C CYS A 221 0.34 -5.25 -19.64
N ARG A 222 0.00 -5.72 -20.85
CA ARG A 222 0.84 -5.53 -22.04
C ARG A 222 1.06 -4.04 -22.31
N ALA A 223 0.01 -3.29 -22.62
CA ALA A 223 0.13 -1.87 -22.97
C ALA A 223 0.81 -1.01 -21.89
N HIS A 224 0.64 -1.35 -20.60
CA HIS A 224 1.29 -0.68 -19.47
C HIS A 224 2.82 -0.84 -19.51
N ASP A 225 3.31 -2.07 -19.63
CA ASP A 225 4.75 -2.33 -19.61
C ASP A 225 5.42 -1.94 -20.94
N GLU A 226 4.74 -2.06 -22.07
CA GLU A 226 5.20 -1.58 -23.39
C GLU A 226 5.44 -0.06 -23.37
N VAL A 227 4.46 0.72 -22.89
CA VAL A 227 4.59 2.18 -22.74
C VAL A 227 5.62 2.56 -21.69
N ARG A 228 5.80 1.74 -20.65
CA ARG A 228 6.80 1.96 -19.59
C ARG A 228 8.23 1.70 -20.08
N ASP A 229 8.42 0.69 -20.91
CA ASP A 229 9.68 0.35 -21.59
C ASP A 229 10.07 1.42 -22.61
N PHE A 230 9.14 1.82 -23.49
CA PHE A 230 9.35 2.88 -24.46
C PHE A 230 9.67 4.25 -23.82
N LEU A 231 9.05 4.56 -22.66
CA LEU A 231 9.31 5.78 -21.90
C LEU A 231 10.35 5.58 -20.77
N ARG A 232 11.24 4.59 -20.90
CA ARG A 232 12.35 4.36 -19.97
C ARG A 232 13.51 5.32 -20.30
N PRO A 233 13.90 6.25 -19.40
CA PRO A 233 15.03 7.13 -19.66
C PRO A 233 16.31 6.34 -19.89
N ALA A 234 17.05 6.64 -20.96
CA ALA A 234 18.26 5.94 -21.37
C ALA A 234 19.48 6.26 -20.47
N THR A 235 19.38 5.98 -19.18
CA THR A 235 20.46 6.22 -18.20
C THR A 235 21.62 5.26 -18.40
N LYS A 236 22.57 5.63 -19.27
CA LYS A 236 23.93 5.07 -19.24
C LYS A 236 24.47 5.19 -17.80
N ARG A 237 24.79 4.06 -17.17
CA ARG A 237 25.36 4.04 -15.82
C ARG A 237 26.74 4.73 -15.86
N ARG A 238 27.03 5.60 -14.89
CA ARG A 238 28.17 6.54 -14.83
C ARG A 238 28.08 7.74 -15.79
N VAL A 239 27.11 8.63 -15.53
CA VAL A 239 27.10 10.02 -16.03
C VAL A 239 26.99 10.96 -14.81
N PRO A 240 27.83 12.04 -14.72
CA PRO A 240 27.77 13.04 -13.65
C PRO A 240 26.40 13.68 -13.46
N ILE A 241 26.15 14.28 -12.29
CA ILE A 241 24.86 14.96 -12.00
C ILE A 241 24.66 16.18 -12.89
N SER A 242 25.73 16.93 -13.20
CA SER A 242 25.68 18.09 -14.11
C SER A 242 25.11 17.72 -15.49
N SER A 243 25.54 16.60 -16.06
CA SER A 243 25.05 16.08 -17.36
C SER A 243 23.69 15.33 -17.27
N ARG A 244 22.98 15.42 -16.13
CA ARG A 244 21.58 14.99 -15.98
C ARG A 244 20.58 16.15 -15.92
N LEU A 245 21.07 17.38 -15.76
CA LEU A 245 20.22 18.59 -15.76
C LEU A 245 19.84 19.01 -17.18
N THR A 246 20.61 18.60 -18.20
CA THR A 246 20.22 18.71 -19.60
C THR A 246 19.03 17.77 -19.87
N VAL A 247 17.83 18.34 -19.92
CA VAL A 247 16.65 17.63 -20.43
C VAL A 247 16.95 17.19 -21.87
N MET A 248 16.84 15.90 -22.16
CA MET A 248 16.89 15.38 -23.53
C MET A 248 15.62 15.75 -24.30
N MET A 249 15.46 17.05 -24.61
CA MET A 249 14.71 17.49 -25.78
C MET A 249 15.58 17.31 -27.03
N ALA A 250 16.04 16.07 -27.24
CA ALA A 250 16.50 15.64 -28.55
C ALA A 250 15.23 15.30 -29.35
N PRO A 251 14.80 16.12 -30.33
CA PRO A 251 13.65 15.78 -31.16
C PRO A 251 14.00 14.53 -31.96
N SER A 252 13.46 13.39 -31.54
CA SER A 252 13.48 12.17 -32.36
C SER A 252 12.63 12.49 -33.60
N SER A 253 13.29 12.65 -34.75
CA SER A 253 12.73 13.19 -36.00
C SER A 253 11.72 12.24 -36.64
N CYS A 254 10.55 12.14 -36.02
CA CYS A 254 9.43 11.27 -36.40
C CYS A 254 8.07 11.98 -36.34
N ILE A 255 8.05 13.27 -35.99
CA ILE A 255 6.93 14.19 -36.20
C ILE A 255 7.50 15.31 -37.05
N SER A 256 7.11 15.36 -38.33
CA SER A 256 7.48 16.48 -39.20
C SER A 256 6.87 17.77 -38.66
N PRO A 257 7.63 18.88 -38.59
CA PRO A 257 7.02 20.19 -38.40
C PRO A 257 5.99 20.45 -39.50
N LEU A 258 4.86 21.08 -39.14
CA LEU A 258 4.03 21.75 -40.13
C LEU A 258 4.84 22.92 -40.72
N PRO A 259 4.67 23.27 -42.02
CA PRO A 259 5.41 24.37 -42.63
C PRO A 259 5.22 25.67 -41.86
N ALA A 260 6.32 26.34 -41.51
CA ALA A 260 6.33 27.50 -40.64
C ALA A 260 6.05 28.81 -41.39
N ASP A 261 4.99 28.83 -42.21
CA ASP A 261 4.53 30.02 -42.96
C ASP A 261 3.16 30.50 -42.49
N THR A 262 3.12 31.02 -41.25
CA THR A 262 2.14 32.03 -40.85
C THR A 262 2.67 32.78 -39.63
N LYS A 263 2.62 34.11 -39.65
CA LYS A 263 3.07 34.94 -38.51
C LYS A 263 2.22 34.61 -37.27
N PRO A 264 2.81 34.46 -36.07
CA PRO A 264 2.04 34.21 -34.86
C PRO A 264 1.17 35.45 -34.55
N ALA A 265 -0.14 35.31 -34.72
CA ALA A 265 -1.09 36.30 -34.24
C ALA A 265 -0.97 36.41 -32.71
N ARG A 266 -0.81 37.64 -32.19
CA ARG A 266 -0.88 37.87 -30.74
C ARG A 266 -2.28 37.50 -30.28
N LEU A 267 -2.40 36.51 -29.39
CA LEU A 267 -3.60 36.33 -28.58
C LEU A 267 -3.61 37.42 -27.50
N PRO A 268 -4.61 38.32 -27.45
CA PRO A 268 -4.85 39.13 -26.27
C PRO A 268 -5.30 38.21 -25.13
N ALA A 269 -4.82 38.47 -23.91
CA ALA A 269 -5.36 37.82 -22.73
C ALA A 269 -6.56 38.63 -22.24
N ASP A 270 -7.76 38.34 -22.77
CA ASP A 270 -9.02 38.78 -22.18
C ASP A 270 -10.23 37.98 -22.67
N GLY A 271 -11.30 37.96 -21.86
CA GLY A 271 -12.60 37.39 -22.22
C GLY A 271 -12.83 35.92 -21.84
N SER A 272 -13.74 35.70 -20.88
CA SER A 272 -14.39 34.38 -20.71
C SER A 272 -15.42 34.16 -21.83
N PRO A 273 -15.60 32.93 -22.34
CA PRO A 273 -16.61 32.67 -23.38
C PRO A 273 -18.03 32.89 -22.83
N PRO A 274 -18.94 33.51 -23.60
CA PRO A 274 -20.30 33.80 -23.13
C PRO A 274 -21.14 32.52 -22.98
N ILE A 275 -22.07 32.56 -22.04
CA ILE A 275 -22.99 31.44 -21.75
C ILE A 275 -23.95 31.25 -22.92
N SER A 276 -23.85 30.11 -23.61
CA SER A 276 -24.87 29.68 -24.58
C SER A 276 -26.14 29.27 -23.85
N ARG A 277 -27.30 29.59 -24.45
CA ARG A 277 -28.62 29.60 -23.80
C ARG A 277 -29.05 28.25 -23.24
N VAL A 278 -29.86 28.32 -22.19
CA VAL A 278 -30.63 27.23 -21.59
C VAL A 278 -31.46 26.50 -22.65
N ILE A 279 -31.55 25.17 -22.52
CA ILE A 279 -32.62 24.36 -23.11
C ILE A 279 -33.41 23.77 -21.96
N GLU A 280 -34.66 24.21 -21.80
CA GLU A 280 -35.59 23.61 -20.83
C GLU A 280 -36.14 22.29 -21.39
N PRO A 281 -36.25 21.23 -20.56
CA PRO A 281 -36.99 20.03 -20.95
C PRO A 281 -38.51 20.32 -20.92
N VAL A 282 -39.21 19.97 -22.00
CA VAL A 282 -40.65 20.20 -22.16
C VAL A 282 -41.48 19.42 -21.12
N LEU A 283 -42.52 20.07 -20.60
CA LEU A 283 -43.55 19.46 -19.75
C LEU A 283 -44.64 18.80 -20.61
N GLU A 284 -44.90 17.52 -20.38
CA GLU A 284 -46.18 16.88 -20.72
C GLU A 284 -46.79 16.23 -19.47
N HIS A 285 -48.12 16.35 -19.34
CA HIS A 285 -48.95 15.74 -18.30
C HIS A 285 -49.82 14.66 -18.98
N GLY A 286 -50.22 13.53 -18.39
CA GLY A 286 -49.94 12.96 -17.06
C GLY A 286 -51.03 11.95 -16.65
N ALA A 287 -50.68 10.95 -15.82
CA ALA A 287 -51.60 9.96 -15.21
C ALA A 287 -52.27 8.96 -16.21
N PRO A 288 -53.00 7.88 -15.79
CA PRO A 288 -53.46 7.50 -14.43
C PRO A 288 -52.62 6.39 -13.75
N SER A 289 -53.03 5.98 -12.53
CA SER A 289 -52.35 4.97 -11.73
C SER A 289 -53.33 3.98 -11.07
N ALA A 290 -53.17 2.69 -11.35
CA ALA A 290 -53.71 1.55 -10.58
C ALA A 290 -52.93 0.28 -10.95
N GLY A 291 -52.74 -0.72 -10.08
CA GLY A 291 -53.09 -0.83 -8.67
C GLY A 291 -52.28 -1.94 -7.98
N SER A 292 -52.36 -2.06 -6.65
CA SER A 292 -51.55 -3.01 -5.86
C SER A 292 -52.18 -4.39 -5.73
N ILE A 293 -51.35 -5.45 -5.69
CA ILE A 293 -51.71 -6.73 -5.07
C ILE A 293 -50.70 -7.05 -3.94
N ARG A 294 -51.22 -7.56 -2.82
CA ARG A 294 -50.49 -7.94 -1.59
C ARG A 294 -49.93 -9.38 -1.76
N ASN A 295 -49.18 -10.05 -0.87
CA ASN A 295 -48.82 -9.89 0.55
C ASN A 295 -47.49 -10.71 0.75
N SER A 296 -46.92 -11.11 1.89
CA SER A 296 -47.12 -10.92 3.35
C SER A 296 -45.85 -11.46 4.04
N ASN A 297 -45.36 -10.80 5.11
CA ASN A 297 -44.77 -11.41 6.34
C ASN A 297 -43.92 -10.43 7.20
N SER A 298 -44.39 -9.19 7.38
CA SER A 298 -43.89 -8.29 8.42
C SER A 298 -44.64 -8.52 9.74
N ARG A 299 -44.17 -9.46 10.58
CA ARG A 299 -44.77 -9.70 11.91
C ARG A 299 -44.42 -8.59 12.91
N SER A 300 -45.36 -7.66 13.01
CA SER A 300 -45.61 -6.67 14.06
C SER A 300 -44.98 -6.88 15.44
N GLY A 301 -44.44 -5.78 15.97
CA GLY A 301 -44.99 -5.20 17.20
C GLY A 301 -44.40 -5.63 18.56
N ARG A 302 -43.69 -4.68 19.20
CA ARG A 302 -43.92 -4.38 20.62
C ARG A 302 -44.31 -2.91 20.75
N LYS A 303 -45.25 -2.62 21.67
CA LYS A 303 -45.85 -1.28 21.85
C LYS A 303 -44.87 -0.34 22.55
N ALA A 304 -45.05 0.96 22.36
CA ALA A 304 -44.45 1.97 23.23
C ALA A 304 -45.03 1.86 24.65
N SER A 305 -44.19 2.00 25.68
CA SER A 305 -44.62 2.10 27.08
C SER A 305 -44.81 3.58 27.45
N PRO A 306 -46.00 4.02 27.88
CA PRO A 306 -46.22 5.41 28.28
C PRO A 306 -45.82 5.62 29.73
N HIS A 307 -44.65 6.22 29.98
CA HIS A 307 -44.33 6.83 31.28
C HIS A 307 -43.36 8.01 31.15
N SER A 308 -43.88 9.15 30.68
CA SER A 308 -43.26 10.45 30.89
C SER A 308 -43.58 10.94 32.31
N GLN A 309 -42.85 10.44 33.32
CA GLN A 309 -42.81 11.07 34.63
C GLN A 309 -41.42 11.67 34.84
N GLY A 310 -41.39 12.97 35.12
CA GLY A 310 -40.14 13.69 35.31
C GLY A 310 -39.45 13.27 36.61
N ARG A 311 -38.26 12.69 36.50
CA ARG A 311 -37.23 12.91 37.52
C ARG A 311 -36.41 14.11 37.09
N VAL A 312 -36.45 15.17 37.90
CA VAL A 312 -35.37 16.16 37.92
C VAL A 312 -34.16 15.42 38.52
N MET A 313 -33.40 14.73 37.67
CA MET A 313 -32.06 14.29 38.04
C MET A 313 -31.18 15.52 38.02
N GLU A 314 -30.62 15.85 39.19
CA GLU A 314 -29.63 16.91 39.36
C GLU A 314 -28.49 16.68 38.34
N GLN A 315 -28.21 17.69 37.53
CA GLN A 315 -27.13 17.59 36.54
C GLN A 315 -25.78 17.67 37.28
N PRO A 316 -24.85 16.72 37.07
CA PRO A 316 -23.45 16.96 37.35
C PRO A 316 -23.04 18.20 36.54
N SER A 317 -22.62 19.27 37.21
CA SER A 317 -22.52 20.61 36.63
C SER A 317 -21.27 20.84 35.76
N SER A 318 -20.87 19.81 35.00
CA SER A 318 -19.88 19.89 33.93
C SER A 318 -20.09 18.77 32.90
N SER A 319 -20.22 19.15 31.63
CA SER A 319 -20.13 18.18 30.53
C SER A 319 -18.70 17.60 30.48
N PRO A 320 -18.53 16.27 30.29
CA PRO A 320 -17.22 15.65 30.30
C PRO A 320 -16.32 16.25 29.21
N SER A 321 -15.14 16.72 29.62
CA SER A 321 -14.16 17.40 28.77
C SER A 321 -13.23 16.39 28.10
N PHE A 322 -13.05 16.53 26.78
CA PHE A 322 -12.23 15.64 25.94
C PHE A 322 -11.16 16.44 25.22
N VAL A 323 -9.91 16.00 25.33
CA VAL A 323 -8.75 16.71 24.80
C VAL A 323 -8.06 15.89 23.73
N GLY A 324 -7.72 16.54 22.62
CA GLY A 324 -6.80 15.99 21.63
C GLY A 324 -5.56 16.85 21.51
N ILE A 325 -4.40 16.20 21.42
CA ILE A 325 -3.10 16.86 21.25
C ILE A 325 -2.43 16.27 20.01
N ASP A 326 -2.15 17.10 19.00
CA ASP A 326 -1.19 16.76 17.94
C ASP A 326 0.23 17.14 18.39
N VAL A 327 1.20 16.28 18.08
CA VAL A 327 2.57 16.38 18.58
C VAL A 327 3.52 16.57 17.41
N SER A 328 4.10 17.77 17.32
CA SER A 328 5.24 18.06 16.46
C SER A 328 6.54 18.14 17.28
N LYS A 329 7.69 18.18 16.60
CA LYS A 329 9.02 18.26 17.22
C LYS A 329 9.17 19.46 18.17
N ASP A 330 8.63 20.61 17.81
CA ASP A 330 8.92 21.91 18.43
C ASP A 330 7.69 22.56 19.08
N ARG A 331 6.49 22.01 18.84
CA ARG A 331 5.18 22.56 19.22
C ARG A 331 4.13 21.47 19.45
N LEU A 332 3.25 21.70 20.42
CA LEU A 332 2.08 20.87 20.71
C LEU A 332 0.82 21.66 20.43
N ASP A 333 -0.08 21.14 19.60
CA ASP A 333 -1.37 21.76 19.27
C ASP A 333 -2.49 21.04 20.01
N VAL A 334 -3.29 21.78 20.78
CA VAL A 334 -4.28 21.26 21.72
C VAL A 334 -5.68 21.72 21.31
N HIS A 335 -6.65 20.79 21.31
CA HIS A 335 -8.07 21.11 21.12
C HIS A 335 -8.94 20.46 22.19
N ILE A 336 -9.95 21.18 22.66
CA ILE A 336 -10.78 20.78 23.81
C ILE A 336 -12.27 20.83 23.45
N LEU A 337 -12.94 19.68 23.57
CA LEU A 337 -14.39 19.53 23.42
C LEU A 337 -15.06 19.35 24.80
N PRO A 338 -16.32 19.78 25.00
CA PRO A 338 -17.19 20.44 24.02
C PRO A 338 -16.92 21.94 23.82
N ALA A 339 -16.00 22.54 24.59
CA ALA A 339 -15.77 23.99 24.61
C ALA A 339 -15.28 24.60 23.29
N GLY A 340 -14.77 23.80 22.35
CA GLY A 340 -14.25 24.25 21.05
C GLY A 340 -12.94 25.04 21.13
N GLN A 341 -12.35 25.14 22.32
CA GLN A 341 -11.14 25.92 22.57
C GLN A 341 -9.91 25.24 21.98
N ALA A 342 -9.01 26.03 21.41
CA ALA A 342 -7.74 25.57 20.86
C ALA A 342 -6.61 26.48 21.35
N PHE A 343 -5.45 25.89 21.64
CA PHE A 343 -4.21 26.61 21.94
C PHE A 343 -3.01 25.77 21.51
N ALA A 344 -1.82 26.36 21.54
CA ALA A 344 -0.58 25.64 21.30
C ALA A 344 0.51 26.10 22.28
N VAL A 345 1.41 25.19 22.61
CA VAL A 345 2.58 25.42 23.46
C VAL A 345 3.86 24.92 22.76
N ALA A 346 5.02 25.37 23.22
CA ALA A 346 6.29 24.81 22.77
C ALA A 346 6.49 23.37 23.28
N CYS A 347 7.18 22.52 22.51
CA CYS A 347 7.56 21.17 22.94
C CYS A 347 8.87 21.19 23.75
N ASN A 348 8.88 21.98 24.83
CA ASN A 348 10.00 22.14 25.78
C ASN A 348 9.48 22.05 27.24
N GLY A 349 10.37 22.17 28.24
CA GLY A 349 9.98 22.08 29.66
C GLY A 349 8.89 23.08 30.05
N GLU A 350 9.11 24.36 29.81
CA GLU A 350 8.16 25.45 30.14
C GLU A 350 6.79 25.26 29.49
N GLY A 351 6.74 24.85 28.21
CA GLY A 351 5.50 24.58 27.49
C GLY A 351 4.78 23.33 27.98
N LEU A 352 5.53 22.31 28.45
CA LEU A 352 4.97 21.12 29.08
C LEU A 352 4.40 21.41 30.48
N ASP A 353 5.06 22.26 31.28
CA ASP A 353 4.55 22.72 32.57
C ASP A 353 3.29 23.59 32.39
N GLN A 354 3.29 24.49 31.39
CA GLN A 354 2.10 25.26 31.00
C GLN A 354 0.94 24.35 30.60
N LEU A 355 1.21 23.31 29.79
CA LEU A 355 0.22 22.31 29.38
C LEU A 355 -0.36 21.53 30.57
N VAL A 356 0.49 21.12 31.53
CA VAL A 356 0.05 20.45 32.75
C VAL A 356 -0.82 21.36 33.62
N ALA A 357 -0.46 22.64 33.76
CA ALA A 357 -1.24 23.61 34.52
C ALA A 357 -2.64 23.81 33.90
N GLU A 358 -2.70 24.09 32.60
CA GLU A 358 -3.96 24.22 31.85
C GLU A 358 -4.84 22.96 31.98
N LEU A 359 -4.28 21.77 31.75
CA LEU A 359 -5.06 20.53 31.77
C LEU A 359 -5.50 20.15 33.19
N ARG A 360 -4.72 20.44 34.24
CA ARG A 360 -5.16 20.26 35.63
C ARG A 360 -6.35 21.15 35.99
N MET A 361 -6.31 22.44 35.63
CA MET A 361 -7.45 23.36 35.85
C MET A 361 -8.74 22.91 35.13
N ARG A 362 -8.60 22.20 34.01
CA ARG A 362 -9.72 21.79 33.14
C ARG A 362 -10.27 20.39 33.41
N ALA A 363 -9.62 19.62 34.30
CA ALA A 363 -10.01 18.26 34.71
C ALA A 363 -10.59 17.37 33.58
N PRO A 364 -9.87 17.17 32.46
CA PRO A 364 -10.39 16.43 31.32
C PRO A 364 -10.68 14.98 31.67
N SER A 365 -11.79 14.45 31.17
CA SER A 365 -12.19 13.05 31.36
C SER A 365 -11.34 12.08 30.54
N LEU A 366 -10.75 12.55 29.44
CA LEU A 366 -9.77 11.81 28.63
C LEU A 366 -8.93 12.78 27.77
N ILE A 367 -7.63 12.54 27.72
CA ILE A 367 -6.68 13.17 26.79
C ILE A 367 -6.19 12.09 25.82
N VAL A 368 -6.23 12.37 24.51
CA VAL A 368 -5.66 11.50 23.47
C VAL A 368 -4.51 12.20 22.75
N LEU A 369 -3.45 11.45 22.46
CA LEU A 369 -2.32 11.87 21.63
C LEU A 369 -2.19 10.94 20.42
N GLU A 370 -1.75 11.47 19.27
CA GLU A 370 -1.31 10.64 18.15
C GLU A 370 0.15 10.19 18.35
N ALA A 371 0.47 8.92 18.06
CA ALA A 371 1.82 8.37 18.18
C ALA A 371 2.71 8.68 16.96
N THR A 372 3.21 9.91 16.88
CA THR A 372 3.91 10.51 15.73
C THR A 372 5.43 10.68 15.91
N GLY A 373 6.14 9.56 16.10
CA GLY A 373 7.57 9.46 15.76
C GLY A 373 8.56 9.53 16.93
N GLY A 374 8.06 9.51 18.16
CA GLY A 374 8.83 9.46 19.40
C GLY A 374 8.66 10.70 20.28
N PHE A 375 8.31 11.84 19.70
CA PHE A 375 8.08 13.09 20.45
C PHE A 375 6.90 12.98 21.41
N GLU A 376 5.91 12.13 21.11
CA GLU A 376 4.76 11.84 21.97
C GLU A 376 5.14 11.22 23.32
N VAL A 377 6.32 10.60 23.43
CA VAL A 377 6.74 9.86 24.64
C VAL A 377 7.00 10.82 25.80
N THR A 378 7.73 11.92 25.57
CA THR A 378 8.01 12.93 26.60
C THR A 378 6.73 13.63 27.06
N VAL A 379 5.85 14.00 26.12
CA VAL A 379 4.55 14.60 26.43
C VAL A 379 3.70 13.65 27.26
N ALA A 380 3.64 12.37 26.88
CA ALA A 380 2.90 11.35 27.59
C ALA A 380 3.45 11.10 29.01
N ALA A 381 4.78 11.07 29.18
CA ALA A 381 5.42 10.89 30.49
C ALA A 381 5.15 12.06 31.45
N VAL A 382 5.15 13.30 30.96
CA VAL A 382 4.83 14.48 31.80
C VAL A 382 3.34 14.50 32.18
N LEU A 383 2.44 14.22 31.24
CA LEU A 383 1.00 14.11 31.53
C LEU A 383 0.67 12.93 32.47
N ALA A 384 1.49 11.86 32.44
CA ALA A 384 1.42 10.75 33.39
C ALA A 384 1.83 11.15 34.80
N GLY A 385 2.98 11.83 34.96
CA GLY A 385 3.42 12.35 36.26
C GLY A 385 2.40 13.34 36.85
N ALA A 386 1.70 14.07 35.99
CA ALA A 386 0.58 14.92 36.38
C ALA A 386 -0.69 14.16 36.82
N SER A 387 -0.73 12.83 36.69
CA SER A 387 -1.86 11.92 36.96
C SER A 387 -3.11 12.19 36.11
N LEU A 388 -2.93 12.64 34.86
CA LEU A 388 -4.02 12.94 33.93
C LEU A 388 -4.45 11.70 33.12
N PRO A 389 -5.75 11.52 32.78
CA PRO A 389 -6.25 10.32 32.11
C PRO A 389 -5.86 10.28 30.62
N LEU A 390 -4.85 9.48 30.30
CA LEU A 390 -4.13 9.55 29.02
C LEU A 390 -4.27 8.30 28.14
N ALA A 391 -4.50 8.48 26.83
CA ALA A 391 -4.40 7.42 25.83
C ALA A 391 -3.57 7.85 24.61
N VAL A 392 -2.42 7.19 24.38
CA VAL A 392 -1.57 7.43 23.19
C VAL A 392 -2.00 6.48 22.07
N ASP A 393 -2.68 6.97 21.03
CA ASP A 393 -3.32 6.15 20.01
C ASP A 393 -2.55 6.15 18.66
N ASN A 394 -2.90 5.20 17.78
CA ASN A 394 -2.18 4.92 16.57
C ASN A 394 -2.59 5.89 15.43
N PRO A 395 -1.64 6.54 14.74
CA PRO A 395 -1.88 7.43 13.59
C PRO A 395 -2.88 6.92 12.55
N ARG A 396 -2.89 5.61 12.30
CA ARG A 396 -3.81 5.01 11.34
C ARG A 396 -5.26 4.99 11.84
N GLN A 397 -5.49 4.87 13.15
CA GLN A 397 -6.85 4.92 13.70
C GLN A 397 -7.41 6.34 13.66
N ILE A 398 -6.60 7.33 14.07
CA ILE A 398 -6.95 8.76 13.96
C ILE A 398 -7.21 9.14 12.48
N ARG A 399 -6.31 8.77 11.55
CA ARG A 399 -6.47 9.13 10.12
C ARG A 399 -7.57 8.35 9.38
N ASP A 400 -7.88 7.12 9.78
CA ASP A 400 -9.04 6.39 9.23
C ASP A 400 -10.36 6.91 9.83
N PHE A 401 -10.37 7.40 11.07
CA PHE A 401 -11.49 8.15 11.66
C PHE A 401 -11.71 9.51 10.98
N ALA A 402 -10.65 10.27 10.72
CA ALA A 402 -10.72 11.53 9.97
C ALA A 402 -11.40 11.34 8.60
N ARG A 403 -11.00 10.31 7.86
CA ARG A 403 -11.65 9.90 6.60
C ARG A 403 -13.12 9.54 6.77
N ALA A 404 -13.47 8.79 7.82
CA ALA A 404 -14.86 8.41 8.10
C ALA A 404 -15.75 9.62 8.46
N THR A 405 -15.18 10.65 9.09
CA THR A 405 -15.84 11.93 9.39
C THR A 405 -15.80 12.94 8.23
N GLY A 406 -15.31 12.55 7.04
CA GLY A 406 -15.26 13.42 5.85
C GLY A 406 -14.19 14.51 5.86
N ARG A 407 -13.39 14.63 6.93
CA ARG A 407 -12.34 15.64 7.07
C ARG A 407 -11.07 15.20 6.33
N LEU A 408 -10.88 15.73 5.13
CA LEU A 408 -9.79 15.37 4.22
C LEU A 408 -8.56 16.29 4.29
N ALA A 409 -8.74 17.55 4.70
CA ALA A 409 -7.65 18.50 4.91
C ALA A 409 -6.63 17.98 5.95
N LYS A 410 -5.45 18.59 5.98
CA LYS A 410 -4.46 18.41 7.05
C LYS A 410 -3.88 19.77 7.44
N THR A 411 -4.04 20.14 8.71
CA THR A 411 -3.28 21.17 9.42
C THR A 411 -3.23 20.74 10.89
N ASP A 412 -2.19 21.11 11.61
CA ASP A 412 -1.89 20.50 12.92
C ASP A 412 -3.01 20.81 13.96
N ALA A 413 -3.55 22.03 13.93
CA ALA A 413 -4.74 22.41 14.70
C ALA A 413 -6.05 21.68 14.29
N LEU A 414 -6.19 21.25 13.02
CA LEU A 414 -7.31 20.40 12.59
C LEU A 414 -7.12 18.95 13.06
N ASP A 415 -5.90 18.41 13.03
CA ASP A 415 -5.65 17.07 13.52
C ASP A 415 -5.77 17.00 15.05
N ALA A 416 -5.34 18.01 15.81
CA ALA A 416 -5.67 18.15 17.23
C ALA A 416 -7.20 18.09 17.48
N GLN A 417 -8.00 18.77 16.65
CA GLN A 417 -9.47 18.69 16.71
C GLN A 417 -10.02 17.32 16.29
N ILE A 418 -9.40 16.62 15.33
CA ILE A 418 -9.74 15.21 15.01
C ILE A 418 -9.51 14.33 16.23
N ILE A 419 -8.36 14.48 16.90
CA ILE A 419 -7.97 13.67 18.06
C ILE A 419 -8.91 13.93 19.24
N ALA A 420 -9.34 15.17 19.47
CA ALA A 420 -10.34 15.52 20.49
C ALA A 420 -11.71 14.88 20.21
N LEU A 421 -12.14 14.89 18.94
CA LEU A 421 -13.38 14.23 18.51
C LEU A 421 -13.27 12.69 18.59
N PHE A 422 -12.08 12.13 18.34
CA PHE A 422 -11.80 10.71 18.55
C PHE A 422 -11.88 10.35 20.04
N ALA A 423 -11.33 11.19 20.92
CA ALA A 423 -11.45 11.04 22.37
C ALA A 423 -12.91 11.01 22.84
N GLU A 424 -13.74 11.97 22.41
CA GLU A 424 -15.18 12.03 22.73
C GLU A 424 -15.94 10.77 22.27
N ARG A 425 -15.69 10.31 21.03
CA ARG A 425 -16.51 9.32 20.31
C ARG A 425 -16.07 7.88 20.48
N ILE A 426 -14.75 7.64 20.53
CA ILE A 426 -14.17 6.30 20.60
C ILE A 426 -13.78 5.92 22.04
N ARG A 427 -13.41 6.92 22.86
CA ARG A 427 -13.06 6.76 24.28
C ARG A 427 -12.09 5.59 24.53
N PRO A 428 -10.90 5.59 23.89
CA PRO A 428 -9.89 4.55 24.14
C PRO A 428 -9.58 4.41 25.63
N GLU A 429 -9.44 3.17 26.11
CA GLU A 429 -9.03 2.87 27.50
C GLU A 429 -7.70 3.62 27.79
N PRO A 430 -7.64 4.50 28.82
CA PRO A 430 -6.39 5.13 29.25
C PRO A 430 -5.35 4.07 29.53
N ARG A 431 -4.13 4.23 28.99
CA ARG A 431 -3.06 3.27 29.26
C ARG A 431 -2.28 3.73 30.47
N PRO A 432 -2.02 2.86 31.47
CA PRO A 432 -1.02 3.17 32.48
C PRO A 432 0.32 3.41 31.76
N ILE A 433 0.95 4.54 32.06
CA ILE A 433 2.23 4.89 31.48
C ILE A 433 3.32 4.05 32.14
N ALA A 434 4.31 3.66 31.35
CA ALA A 434 5.45 2.92 31.82
C ALA A 434 6.31 3.81 32.75
N ASP A 435 6.77 3.25 33.86
CA ASP A 435 7.72 3.93 34.76
C ASP A 435 9.03 4.30 34.03
N ALA A 436 9.82 5.20 34.65
CA ALA A 436 11.05 5.72 34.04
C ALA A 436 12.07 4.61 33.71
N GLU A 437 12.14 3.56 34.54
CA GLU A 437 12.99 2.39 34.28
C GLU A 437 12.51 1.62 33.04
N SER A 438 11.20 1.33 32.95
CA SER A 438 10.58 0.66 31.80
C SER A 438 10.74 1.45 30.50
N LEU A 439 10.68 2.78 30.55
CA LEU A 439 10.95 3.65 29.41
C LEU A 439 12.42 3.54 28.96
N ALA A 440 13.38 3.65 29.88
CA ALA A 440 14.80 3.52 29.58
C ALA A 440 15.15 2.14 28.98
N LEU A 441 14.59 1.06 29.53
CA LEU A 441 14.72 -0.29 28.98
C LEU A 441 14.13 -0.40 27.57
N GLY A 442 12.99 0.26 27.32
CA GLY A 442 12.38 0.39 26.00
C GLY A 442 13.27 1.10 24.99
N GLU A 443 13.94 2.18 25.38
CA GLU A 443 14.89 2.91 24.54
C GLU A 443 16.13 2.08 24.20
N LEU A 444 16.73 1.38 25.17
CA LEU A 444 17.85 0.47 24.95
C LEU A 444 17.47 -0.65 23.96
N VAL A 445 16.33 -1.33 24.17
CA VAL A 445 15.82 -2.38 23.28
C VAL A 445 15.51 -1.82 21.87
N ALA A 446 14.98 -0.60 21.77
CA ALA A 446 14.75 0.08 20.50
C ALA A 446 16.07 0.44 19.78
N ARG A 447 17.08 0.92 20.51
CA ARG A 447 18.40 1.27 19.97
C ARG A 447 19.16 0.02 19.51
N ARG A 448 19.17 -1.04 20.32
CA ARG A 448 19.68 -2.38 19.97
C ARG A 448 19.10 -2.87 18.63
N ARG A 449 17.79 -2.72 18.45
CA ARG A 449 17.08 -3.08 17.20
C ARG A 449 17.54 -2.25 15.99
N GLN A 450 17.78 -0.94 16.15
CA GLN A 450 18.36 -0.09 15.09
C GLN A 450 19.78 -0.54 14.72
N VAL A 451 20.63 -0.85 15.71
CA VAL A 451 22.02 -1.27 15.48
C VAL A 451 22.07 -2.59 14.71
N VAL A 452 21.24 -3.57 15.06
CA VAL A 452 21.11 -4.84 14.30
C VAL A 452 20.67 -4.59 12.85
N GLU A 453 19.75 -3.65 12.60
CA GLU A 453 19.35 -3.28 11.23
C GLU A 453 20.50 -2.63 10.44
N MET A 454 21.27 -1.73 11.06
CA MET A 454 22.44 -1.11 10.44
C MET A 454 23.57 -2.13 10.16
N ILE A 455 23.84 -3.08 11.05
CA ILE A 455 24.77 -4.21 10.79
C ILE A 455 24.28 -5.02 9.59
N GLY A 456 22.98 -5.29 9.51
CA GLY A 456 22.35 -5.95 8.36
C GLY A 456 22.50 -5.15 7.06
N MET A 457 22.40 -3.82 7.11
CA MET A 457 22.64 -2.95 5.96
C MET A 457 24.10 -3.00 5.51
N GLU A 458 25.08 -2.88 6.42
CA GLU A 458 26.50 -2.94 6.08
C GLU A 458 26.93 -4.32 5.58
N ALA A 459 26.44 -5.40 6.18
CA ALA A 459 26.69 -6.75 5.68
C ALA A 459 26.16 -6.95 4.24
N ASN A 460 25.05 -6.30 3.88
CA ASN A 460 24.52 -6.32 2.51
C ASN A 460 25.29 -5.40 1.56
N ARG A 461 25.74 -4.21 2.01
CA ARG A 461 26.64 -3.31 1.25
C ARG A 461 27.96 -4.01 0.93
N LEU A 462 28.54 -4.71 1.92
CA LEU A 462 29.80 -5.43 1.80
C LEU A 462 29.75 -6.60 0.80
N ARG A 463 28.58 -7.24 0.65
CA ARG A 463 28.34 -8.30 -0.35
C ARG A 463 28.24 -7.78 -1.78
N GLN A 464 27.96 -6.48 -1.97
CA GLN A 464 27.83 -5.84 -3.28
C GLN A 464 29.11 -5.13 -3.73
N THR A 465 29.89 -4.60 -2.79
CA THR A 465 31.09 -3.80 -3.08
C THR A 465 32.31 -4.66 -3.43
N ARG A 466 32.89 -4.41 -4.62
CA ARG A 466 34.14 -5.01 -5.11
C ARG A 466 35.41 -4.15 -4.91
N ASN A 467 35.28 -2.85 -4.62
CA ASN A 467 36.42 -1.95 -4.44
C ASN A 467 37.07 -2.16 -3.06
N PRO A 468 38.36 -2.54 -2.94
CA PRO A 468 38.99 -2.87 -1.65
C PRO A 468 38.94 -1.75 -0.60
N ARG A 469 39.17 -0.48 -1.00
CA ARG A 469 39.12 0.66 -0.06
C ARG A 469 37.72 0.84 0.52
N VAL A 470 36.70 0.73 -0.32
CA VAL A 470 35.28 0.87 0.11
C VAL A 470 34.81 -0.36 0.90
N ARG A 471 35.36 -1.55 0.63
CA ARG A 471 35.13 -2.73 1.49
C ARG A 471 35.66 -2.49 2.90
N HIS A 472 36.90 -2.00 3.02
CA HIS A 472 37.54 -1.74 4.30
C HIS A 472 36.78 -0.70 5.15
N THR A 473 36.28 0.39 4.54
CA THR A 473 35.47 1.37 5.30
C THR A 473 34.12 0.82 5.75
N ILE A 474 33.49 -0.07 4.96
CA ILE A 474 32.27 -0.79 5.37
C ILE A 474 32.59 -1.79 6.50
N GLU A 475 33.70 -2.53 6.41
CA GLU A 475 34.14 -3.49 7.43
C GLU A 475 34.48 -2.78 8.76
N ALA A 476 35.14 -1.62 8.72
CA ALA A 476 35.38 -0.77 9.89
C ALA A 476 34.06 -0.26 10.51
N THR A 477 33.15 0.29 9.70
CA THR A 477 31.82 0.73 10.17
C THR A 477 31.04 -0.42 10.83
N ARG A 478 31.07 -1.61 10.20
CA ARG A 478 30.40 -2.80 10.74
C ARG A 478 30.99 -3.24 12.07
N LYS A 479 32.33 -3.21 12.23
CA LYS A 479 33.01 -3.52 13.50
C LYS A 479 32.59 -2.56 14.62
N THR A 480 32.48 -1.26 14.33
CA THR A 480 32.00 -0.26 15.31
C THR A 480 30.56 -0.52 15.74
N LEU A 481 29.68 -0.89 14.81
CA LEU A 481 28.30 -1.26 15.10
C LEU A 481 28.20 -2.59 15.88
N GLU A 482 29.05 -3.57 15.56
CA GLU A 482 29.16 -4.84 16.27
C GLU A 482 29.61 -4.63 17.73
N ALA A 483 30.54 -3.70 17.99
CA ALA A 483 30.93 -3.30 19.35
C ALA A 483 29.79 -2.57 20.09
N GLN A 484 29.11 -1.61 19.45
CA GLN A 484 27.93 -0.95 20.03
C GLN A 484 26.81 -1.92 20.39
N LEU A 485 26.65 -3.02 19.64
CA LEU A 485 25.66 -4.05 19.95
C LEU A 485 26.02 -4.83 21.22
N VAL A 486 27.30 -5.09 21.48
CA VAL A 486 27.75 -5.80 22.70
C VAL A 486 27.51 -4.96 23.94
N GLU A 487 27.87 -3.67 23.93
CA GLU A 487 27.57 -2.78 25.06
C GLU A 487 26.05 -2.65 25.29
N LEU A 488 25.25 -2.46 24.23
CA LEU A 488 23.78 -2.40 24.35
C LEU A 488 23.16 -3.72 24.84
N ASP A 489 23.72 -4.88 24.48
CA ASP A 489 23.27 -6.17 25.03
C ASP A 489 23.59 -6.26 26.53
N LYS A 490 24.77 -5.78 26.95
CA LYS A 490 25.15 -5.71 28.36
C LYS A 490 24.28 -4.72 29.15
N ASP A 491 24.05 -3.51 28.66
CA ASP A 491 23.23 -2.50 29.32
C ASP A 491 21.80 -3.01 29.59
N ILE A 492 21.23 -3.74 28.62
CA ILE A 492 19.92 -4.38 28.74
C ILE A 492 19.95 -5.53 29.76
N ASP A 493 21.00 -6.35 29.74
CA ASP A 493 21.17 -7.46 30.70
C ASP A 493 21.32 -6.95 32.13
N ASP A 494 22.18 -5.95 32.37
CA ASP A 494 22.39 -5.33 33.69
C ASP A 494 21.10 -4.64 34.17
N THR A 495 20.37 -3.95 33.29
CA THR A 495 19.06 -3.34 33.60
C THR A 495 18.01 -4.38 33.98
N VAL A 496 17.85 -5.46 33.19
CA VAL A 496 16.86 -6.52 33.45
C VAL A 496 17.24 -7.39 34.65
N ARG A 497 18.53 -7.60 34.92
CA ARG A 497 18.99 -8.27 36.13
C ARG A 497 18.90 -7.38 37.36
N GLY A 498 19.02 -6.06 37.23
CA GLY A 498 18.84 -5.10 38.33
C GLY A 498 17.48 -5.21 39.00
N SER A 499 16.40 -5.08 38.22
CA SER A 499 15.02 -5.19 38.73
C SER A 499 14.65 -6.63 39.12
N PRO A 500 14.25 -6.91 40.38
CA PRO A 500 13.80 -8.25 40.78
C PRO A 500 12.56 -8.73 40.01
N VAL A 501 11.69 -7.80 39.61
CA VAL A 501 10.45 -8.09 38.88
C VAL A 501 10.75 -8.52 37.45
N TRP A 502 11.62 -7.79 36.74
CA TRP A 502 12.03 -8.16 35.38
C TRP A 502 12.93 -9.39 35.35
N ARG A 503 13.81 -9.56 36.34
CA ARG A 503 14.62 -10.78 36.51
C ARG A 503 13.72 -12.02 36.58
N ALA A 504 12.72 -12.00 37.46
CA ALA A 504 11.74 -13.09 37.58
C ALA A 504 10.93 -13.30 36.29
N ALA A 505 10.56 -12.22 35.58
CA ALA A 505 9.89 -12.33 34.29
C ALA A 505 10.79 -12.93 33.19
N ASP A 506 12.08 -12.57 33.13
CA ASP A 506 13.03 -13.08 32.16
C ASP A 506 13.32 -14.57 32.39
N ASP A 507 13.53 -14.97 33.65
CA ASP A 507 13.73 -16.38 34.03
C ASP A 507 12.47 -17.23 33.73
N LEU A 508 11.26 -16.70 34.00
CA LEU A 508 9.99 -17.36 33.62
C LEU A 508 9.83 -17.47 32.09
N LEU A 509 10.14 -16.43 31.32
CA LEU A 509 9.99 -16.43 29.86
C LEU A 509 11.03 -17.33 29.18
N THR A 510 12.29 -17.28 29.62
CA THR A 510 13.39 -18.11 29.08
C THR A 510 13.27 -19.58 29.46
N SER A 511 12.52 -19.93 30.51
CA SER A 511 12.17 -21.33 30.82
C SER A 511 11.41 -22.04 29.68
N VAL A 512 10.73 -21.30 28.79
CA VAL A 512 9.99 -21.86 27.65
C VAL A 512 10.94 -22.22 26.51
N PRO A 513 11.06 -23.51 26.10
CA PRO A 513 11.92 -23.89 24.99
C PRO A 513 11.62 -23.11 23.72
N GLY A 514 12.65 -22.53 23.11
CA GLY A 514 12.55 -21.68 21.93
C GLY A 514 12.45 -20.17 22.20
N ILE A 515 12.27 -19.74 23.44
CA ILE A 515 12.54 -18.36 23.88
C ILE A 515 14.03 -18.25 24.21
N GLY A 516 14.66 -17.14 23.83
CA GLY A 516 16.00 -16.76 24.29
C GLY A 516 15.97 -15.33 24.85
N GLY A 517 16.98 -14.96 25.63
CA GLY A 517 17.01 -13.70 26.40
C GLY A 517 16.57 -12.46 25.63
N ILE A 518 17.09 -12.25 24.41
CA ILE A 518 16.71 -11.12 23.53
C ILE A 518 15.18 -11.05 23.31
N THR A 519 14.51 -12.20 23.14
CA THR A 519 13.05 -12.24 22.98
C THR A 519 12.32 -11.96 24.29
N ALA A 520 12.82 -12.49 25.41
CA ALA A 520 12.25 -12.24 26.73
C ALA A 520 12.37 -10.74 27.12
N ARG A 521 13.56 -10.14 26.99
CA ARG A 521 13.81 -8.69 27.12
C ARG A 521 12.92 -7.85 26.21
N THR A 522 12.76 -8.24 24.94
CA THR A 522 11.84 -7.56 24.01
C THR A 522 10.37 -7.65 24.46
N LEU A 523 9.97 -8.75 25.11
CA LEU A 523 8.61 -8.90 25.64
C LEU A 523 8.40 -8.12 26.94
N ILE A 524 9.41 -8.03 27.80
CA ILE A 524 9.36 -7.21 29.02
C ILE A 524 9.23 -5.72 28.64
N ALA A 525 10.05 -5.25 27.69
CA ALA A 525 10.07 -3.86 27.25
C ALA A 525 8.87 -3.46 26.34
N ASP A 526 8.67 -4.16 25.20
CA ASP A 526 7.66 -3.78 24.22
C ASP A 526 6.25 -4.38 24.53
N LEU A 527 6.06 -5.14 25.62
CA LEU A 527 4.76 -5.79 25.98
C LEU A 527 4.46 -5.86 27.50
N PRO A 528 4.40 -4.73 28.22
CA PRO A 528 4.10 -4.69 29.67
C PRO A 528 2.70 -5.22 30.07
N GLU A 529 1.79 -5.39 29.10
CA GLU A 529 0.46 -5.98 29.33
C GLU A 529 0.46 -7.53 29.34
N LEU A 530 1.62 -8.15 29.14
CA LEU A 530 1.81 -9.60 29.19
C LEU A 530 1.44 -10.16 30.57
N GLY A 531 0.63 -11.21 30.59
CA GLY A 531 0.06 -11.79 31.80
C GLY A 531 -1.22 -11.09 32.28
N ARG A 532 -1.47 -9.83 31.91
CA ARG A 532 -2.64 -9.05 32.36
C ARG A 532 -3.83 -9.21 31.41
N LEU A 533 -3.59 -9.31 30.10
CA LEU A 533 -4.63 -9.38 29.07
C LEU A 533 -5.12 -10.79 28.75
N ASP A 534 -6.34 -10.89 28.20
CA ASP A 534 -6.88 -12.15 27.70
C ASP A 534 -6.30 -12.55 26.31
N ARG A 535 -6.40 -13.86 26.00
CA ARG A 535 -5.90 -14.51 24.76
C ARG A 535 -6.46 -13.98 23.43
N ARG A 536 -7.48 -13.13 23.44
CA ARG A 536 -7.99 -12.37 22.30
C ARG A 536 -7.39 -10.96 22.29
N ARG A 537 -7.49 -10.21 23.39
CA ARG A 537 -6.91 -8.85 23.54
C ARG A 537 -5.42 -8.84 23.20
N ILE A 538 -4.60 -9.69 23.84
CA ILE A 538 -3.14 -9.68 23.60
C ILE A 538 -2.74 -10.12 22.18
N ALA A 539 -3.47 -11.09 21.61
CA ALA A 539 -3.24 -11.52 20.23
C ALA A 539 -3.61 -10.45 19.19
N ALA A 540 -4.55 -9.55 19.52
CA ALA A 540 -4.84 -8.35 18.72
C ALA A 540 -3.77 -7.27 18.91
N LEU A 541 -3.36 -6.97 20.15
CA LEU A 541 -2.33 -5.97 20.48
C LEU A 541 -0.99 -6.24 19.79
N VAL A 542 -0.54 -7.50 19.78
CA VAL A 542 0.69 -7.93 19.08
C VAL A 542 0.48 -8.08 17.56
N GLY A 543 -0.76 -8.05 17.08
CA GLY A 543 -1.08 -8.17 15.66
C GLY A 543 -0.80 -9.57 15.09
N VAL A 544 -1.18 -10.61 15.85
CA VAL A 544 -1.08 -12.03 15.47
C VAL A 544 -2.45 -12.73 15.40
N ALA A 545 -3.53 -12.06 15.79
CA ALA A 545 -4.89 -12.48 15.52
C ALA A 545 -5.23 -12.32 14.02
N PRO A 546 -5.74 -13.35 13.34
CA PRO A 546 -6.25 -13.20 11.97
C PRO A 546 -7.50 -12.32 11.94
N VAL A 547 -7.49 -11.27 11.12
CA VAL A 547 -8.62 -10.37 10.95
C VAL A 547 -9.62 -10.99 9.96
N ASN A 548 -10.91 -11.00 10.33
CA ASN A 548 -11.99 -11.43 9.45
C ASN A 548 -12.19 -10.40 8.32
N ARG A 549 -12.47 -10.86 7.10
CA ARG A 549 -12.79 -9.99 5.96
C ARG A 549 -14.02 -10.53 5.23
N ASP A 550 -15.07 -10.72 5.98
CA ASP A 550 -16.28 -11.40 5.54
C ASP A 550 -17.41 -10.37 5.38
N SER A 551 -18.24 -10.50 4.33
CA SER A 551 -19.33 -9.56 4.05
C SER A 551 -20.48 -10.25 3.34
N GLY A 552 -21.65 -10.32 3.98
CA GLY A 552 -22.76 -11.15 3.51
C GLY A 552 -22.31 -12.62 3.39
N GLN A 553 -22.49 -13.21 2.21
CA GLN A 553 -22.02 -14.58 1.92
C GLN A 553 -20.51 -14.67 1.65
N MET A 554 -19.82 -13.56 1.36
CA MET A 554 -18.38 -13.59 1.05
C MET A 554 -17.55 -13.92 2.30
N ARG A 555 -16.73 -14.98 2.23
CA ARG A 555 -15.66 -15.27 3.20
C ARG A 555 -14.32 -14.83 2.62
N GLY A 556 -13.66 -13.89 3.28
CA GLY A 556 -12.41 -13.31 2.77
C GLY A 556 -11.16 -14.06 3.25
N TYR A 557 -10.05 -13.87 2.52
CA TYR A 557 -8.75 -14.31 3.00
C TYR A 557 -8.38 -13.56 4.29
N ARG A 558 -8.24 -14.32 5.39
CA ARG A 558 -7.93 -13.78 6.72
C ARG A 558 -6.41 -13.65 6.87
N ALA A 559 -5.96 -12.44 7.17
CA ALA A 559 -4.55 -12.10 7.38
C ALA A 559 -4.35 -11.49 8.77
N ILE A 560 -3.13 -11.57 9.30
CA ILE A 560 -2.73 -10.74 10.44
C ILE A 560 -2.48 -9.30 9.97
N ALA A 561 -2.84 -8.31 10.78
CA ALA A 561 -2.68 -6.89 10.46
C ALA A 561 -2.53 -6.04 11.72
N GLY A 562 -1.89 -4.87 11.60
CA GLY A 562 -1.65 -3.96 12.73
C GLY A 562 -0.71 -4.51 13.80
N GLY A 563 -0.87 -4.04 15.03
CA GLY A 563 -0.17 -4.50 16.23
C GLY A 563 1.32 -4.15 16.35
N ARG A 564 1.91 -4.44 17.52
CA ARG A 564 3.33 -4.16 17.82
C ARG A 564 4.28 -5.01 16.97
N THR A 565 4.81 -4.40 15.90
CA THR A 565 5.66 -5.09 14.92
C THR A 565 6.98 -5.61 15.51
N ALA A 566 7.60 -4.90 16.46
CA ALA A 566 8.83 -5.34 17.11
C ALA A 566 8.63 -6.66 17.88
N VAL A 567 7.66 -6.69 18.81
CA VAL A 567 7.20 -7.88 19.53
C VAL A 567 6.90 -9.03 18.57
N ARG A 568 6.13 -8.78 17.50
CA ARG A 568 5.80 -9.81 16.50
C ARG A 568 7.04 -10.36 15.80
N ASN A 569 8.03 -9.53 15.49
CA ASN A 569 9.27 -9.97 14.84
C ASN A 569 10.10 -10.85 15.78
N ALA A 570 10.22 -10.47 17.06
CA ALA A 570 10.89 -11.28 18.09
C ALA A 570 10.18 -12.64 18.28
N LEU A 571 8.85 -12.62 18.46
CA LEU A 571 8.04 -13.84 18.57
C LEU A 571 8.11 -14.72 17.31
N TYR A 572 8.23 -14.16 16.11
CA TYR A 572 8.42 -14.94 14.89
C TYR A 572 9.76 -15.68 14.89
N MET A 573 10.85 -15.01 15.29
CA MET A 573 12.17 -15.63 15.42
C MET A 573 12.20 -16.71 16.50
N ALA A 574 11.60 -16.46 17.66
CA ALA A 574 11.44 -17.46 18.71
C ALA A 574 10.56 -18.64 18.25
N THR A 575 9.50 -18.40 17.47
CA THR A 575 8.66 -19.46 16.90
C THR A 575 9.45 -20.38 15.97
N LEU A 576 10.40 -19.86 15.18
CA LEU A 576 11.28 -20.69 14.33
C LEU A 576 12.18 -21.65 15.13
N SER A 577 12.48 -21.31 16.40
CA SER A 577 13.18 -22.18 17.35
C SER A 577 12.20 -23.14 18.05
N ALA A 578 11.07 -22.62 18.54
CA ALA A 578 10.06 -23.39 19.25
C ALA A 578 9.45 -24.53 18.41
N VAL A 579 9.24 -24.37 17.09
CA VAL A 579 8.77 -25.47 16.23
C VAL A 579 9.79 -26.62 16.06
N ARG A 580 11.04 -26.44 16.50
CA ARG A 580 12.08 -27.50 16.51
C ARG A 580 12.20 -28.17 17.88
N TRP A 581 12.23 -27.34 18.93
CA TRP A 581 12.67 -27.72 20.28
C TRP A 581 11.56 -27.77 21.34
N ASN A 582 10.45 -27.04 21.17
CA ASN A 582 9.33 -27.09 22.11
C ASN A 582 8.34 -28.18 21.66
N PRO A 583 8.06 -29.22 22.46
CA PRO A 583 7.24 -30.35 22.04
C PRO A 583 5.81 -29.94 21.68
N VAL A 584 5.19 -29.05 22.47
CA VAL A 584 3.81 -28.59 22.27
C VAL A 584 3.69 -27.75 20.99
N ILE A 585 4.62 -26.82 20.76
CA ILE A 585 4.63 -25.98 19.56
C ILE A 585 4.99 -26.80 18.30
N LYS A 586 5.92 -27.75 18.40
CA LYS A 586 6.28 -28.69 17.33
C LYS A 586 5.11 -29.57 16.93
N ALA A 587 4.40 -30.17 17.88
CA ALA A 587 3.19 -30.96 17.61
C ALA A 587 2.09 -30.10 16.95
N HIS A 588 1.88 -28.88 17.46
CA HIS A 588 0.90 -27.94 16.89
C HIS A 588 1.26 -27.54 15.44
N TYR A 589 2.53 -27.30 15.14
CA TYR A 589 3.04 -27.00 13.80
C TYR A 589 2.83 -28.17 12.84
N THR A 590 3.31 -29.37 13.20
CA THR A 590 3.21 -30.58 12.36
C THR A 590 1.77 -30.89 12.02
N ARG A 591 0.85 -30.84 13.00
CA ARG A 591 -0.59 -31.05 12.79
C ARG A 591 -1.21 -30.07 11.80
N ILE A 592 -0.81 -28.79 11.81
CA ILE A 592 -1.32 -27.78 10.88
C ILE A 592 -0.74 -27.93 9.47
N VAL A 593 0.53 -28.34 9.35
CA VAL A 593 1.16 -28.65 8.04
C VAL A 593 0.57 -29.92 7.44
N ALA A 594 0.32 -30.97 8.24
CA ALA A 594 -0.35 -32.19 7.81
C ALA A 594 -1.78 -31.92 7.29
N ALA A 595 -2.49 -30.96 7.90
CA ALA A 595 -3.79 -30.46 7.41
C ALA A 595 -3.67 -29.54 6.16
N GLY A 596 -2.65 -29.72 5.33
CA GLY A 596 -2.45 -29.05 4.04
C GLY A 596 -2.22 -27.53 4.11
N ARG A 597 -1.99 -26.94 5.28
CA ARG A 597 -1.84 -25.48 5.40
C ARG A 597 -0.41 -25.02 5.06
N PRO A 598 -0.24 -23.88 4.35
CA PRO A 598 1.09 -23.37 4.01
C PRO A 598 1.97 -23.16 5.25
N LYS A 599 3.26 -23.51 5.17
CA LYS A 599 4.21 -23.46 6.31
C LYS A 599 4.25 -22.09 7.03
N LYS A 600 4.11 -20.97 6.30
CA LYS A 600 4.01 -19.62 6.91
C LYS A 600 2.72 -19.41 7.73
N VAL A 601 1.59 -20.01 7.33
CA VAL A 601 0.33 -19.97 8.10
C VAL A 601 0.46 -20.82 9.36
N ALA A 602 1.10 -22.00 9.26
CA ALA A 602 1.42 -22.83 10.42
C ALA A 602 2.32 -22.09 11.43
N LEU A 603 3.36 -21.39 10.97
CA LEU A 603 4.21 -20.55 11.83
C LEU A 603 3.42 -19.43 12.51
N VAL A 604 2.52 -18.72 11.80
CA VAL A 604 1.70 -17.66 12.42
C VAL A 604 0.73 -18.22 13.47
N ALA A 605 0.16 -19.40 13.24
CA ALA A 605 -0.65 -20.10 14.25
C ALA A 605 0.18 -20.50 15.48
N CYS A 606 1.38 -21.03 15.28
CA CYS A 606 2.32 -21.38 16.35
C CYS A 606 2.78 -20.16 17.15
N MET A 607 3.05 -19.03 16.48
CA MET A 607 3.42 -17.77 17.12
C MET A 607 2.30 -17.24 18.03
N ARG A 608 1.03 -17.37 17.62
CA ARG A 608 -0.12 -17.06 18.48
C ARG A 608 -0.28 -18.06 19.63
N HIS A 609 0.02 -19.34 19.42
CA HIS A 609 -0.01 -20.34 20.47
C HIS A 609 1.08 -20.09 21.53
N LEU A 610 2.30 -19.78 21.09
CA LEU A 610 3.43 -19.40 21.94
C LEU A 610 3.12 -18.13 22.76
N LEU A 611 2.58 -17.07 22.13
CA LEU A 611 2.13 -15.87 22.86
C LEU A 611 1.12 -16.18 23.96
N ASN A 612 0.15 -17.08 23.72
CA ASN A 612 -0.81 -17.48 24.74
C ASN A 612 -0.16 -18.25 25.91
N ILE A 613 0.89 -19.03 25.65
CA ILE A 613 1.68 -19.76 26.66
C ILE A 613 2.44 -18.77 27.54
N LEU A 614 3.17 -17.81 26.94
CA LEU A 614 3.93 -16.79 27.67
C LEU A 614 3.00 -15.92 28.53
N ASN A 615 1.84 -15.56 27.98
CA ASN A 615 0.79 -14.83 28.70
C ASN A 615 0.12 -15.66 29.82
N ALA A 616 0.14 -16.99 29.75
CA ALA A 616 -0.29 -17.83 30.86
C ALA A 616 0.78 -17.88 31.96
N ILE A 617 2.04 -18.14 31.58
CA ILE A 617 3.19 -18.28 32.48
C ILE A 617 3.40 -17.07 33.39
N ILE A 618 3.41 -15.86 32.82
CA ILE A 618 3.57 -14.62 33.59
C ILE A 618 2.38 -14.41 34.54
N ARG A 619 1.16 -14.70 34.07
CA ARG A 619 -0.07 -14.56 34.86
C ARG A 619 -0.18 -15.55 36.04
N THR A 620 0.43 -16.73 35.92
CA THR A 620 0.42 -17.76 36.97
C THR A 620 1.75 -17.89 37.71
N ALA A 621 2.71 -16.96 37.47
CA ALA A 621 4.07 -16.96 38.03
C ALA A 621 4.74 -18.35 38.03
N SER A 622 4.49 -19.17 36.99
CA SER A 622 4.84 -20.59 36.96
C SER A 622 5.75 -20.88 35.77
N PRO A 623 6.94 -21.49 35.96
CA PRO A 623 7.85 -21.81 34.86
C PRO A 623 7.23 -22.84 33.92
N TRP A 624 7.79 -22.93 32.70
CA TRP A 624 7.37 -23.92 31.71
C TRP A 624 7.42 -25.35 32.28
N LYS A 625 6.31 -26.07 32.14
CA LYS A 625 6.21 -27.51 32.38
C LYS A 625 5.69 -28.16 31.11
N THR A 626 6.25 -29.31 30.75
CA THR A 626 5.66 -30.17 29.72
C THR A 626 4.36 -30.74 30.28
N ALA A 627 3.27 -30.59 29.52
CA ALA A 627 1.98 -31.21 29.78
C ALA A 627 1.80 -32.47 28.93
#